data_AF-A0A1A7Y6I8-F1
#
_entry.id   AF-A0A1A7Y6I8-F1
#
_cell.length_a   1.000
_cell.length_b   1.000
_cell.length_c   1.000
_cell.angle_alpha   90.00
_cell.angle_beta   90.00
_cell.angle_gamma   90.00
#
_symmetry.space_group_name_H-M   'P 1'
#
loop_
_entity.id
_entity.type
_entity.pdbx_description
1 polymer ?
#
loop_
_entity_poly.entity_id
_entity_poly.type
_entity_poly.pdbx_seq_one_letter_code
_entity_poly.pdbx_strand_id
1 'polypeptide(L)'
;MAAESTRRFTKNLLKPGSAAEIRQTACNAVRHSAVTQEKPKLIDPLDYEAVISELLDELKEDPLRDLLLFPDNDFTVSTVPQERRTLKSTVPEGAELQTECLLVRQASKYYNSELNVVQFKYDDYAGDYRLLPRKMYKAEKLPSHSFEIDYEDVDKDEV
;
A
#
# COMPACT_ATOMS: atom_id res chain seq x y z
N MET A 1 -52.03 -57.83 18.99
CA MET A 1 -51.26 -56.65 19.43
C MET A 1 -49.79 -56.89 19.15
N ALA A 2 -49.23 -56.29 18.09
CA ALA A 2 -47.79 -56.39 17.81
C ALA A 2 -47.11 -55.16 18.43
N ALA A 3 -46.25 -55.39 19.42
CA ALA A 3 -45.45 -54.34 20.03
C ALA A 3 -44.45 -53.82 18.98
N GLU A 4 -44.54 -52.52 18.68
CA GLU A 4 -43.65 -51.84 17.76
C GLU A 4 -42.23 -51.85 18.33
N SER A 5 -41.38 -52.73 17.81
CA SER A 5 -39.97 -52.86 18.21
C SER A 5 -39.20 -51.64 17.75
N THR A 6 -39.20 -50.59 18.57
CA THR A 6 -38.40 -49.38 18.33
C THR A 6 -36.91 -49.75 18.36
N ARG A 7 -36.29 -49.80 17.18
CA ARG A 7 -34.85 -50.13 17.04
C ARG A 7 -34.04 -49.19 17.92
N ARG A 8 -33.12 -49.74 18.72
CA ARG A 8 -32.35 -48.98 19.75
C ARG A 8 -31.67 -47.72 19.20
N PHE A 9 -31.32 -47.69 17.91
CA PHE A 9 -30.67 -46.54 17.27
C PHE A 9 -31.54 -45.28 17.19
N THR A 10 -32.87 -45.38 17.26
CA THR A 10 -33.77 -44.21 17.13
C THR A 10 -34.05 -43.50 18.45
N LYS A 11 -33.65 -44.09 19.60
CA LYS A 11 -34.05 -43.60 20.94
C LYS A 11 -33.50 -42.20 21.30
N ASN A 12 -32.42 -41.76 20.65
CA ASN A 12 -31.76 -40.49 20.97
C ASN A 12 -31.77 -39.46 19.83
N LEU A 13 -32.50 -39.72 18.73
CA LEU A 13 -32.56 -38.79 17.58
C LEU A 13 -33.33 -37.49 17.88
N LEU A 14 -34.18 -37.52 18.91
CA LEU A 14 -35.06 -36.38 19.28
C LEU A 14 -34.44 -35.46 20.34
N LYS A 15 -33.31 -35.83 20.94
CA LYS A 15 -32.59 -35.01 21.92
C LYS A 15 -31.35 -34.43 21.26
N PRO A 16 -31.05 -33.13 21.44
CA PRO A 16 -29.77 -32.58 21.03
C PRO A 16 -28.66 -33.44 21.65
N GLY A 17 -27.79 -34.01 20.82
CA GLY A 17 -26.62 -34.73 21.33
C GLY A 17 -25.66 -33.77 22.03
N SER A 18 -24.75 -34.29 22.84
CA SER A 18 -23.73 -33.50 23.55
C SER A 18 -22.99 -32.50 22.63
N ALA A 19 -22.70 -32.87 21.39
CA ALA A 19 -22.08 -31.95 20.41
C ALA A 19 -22.97 -30.75 20.02
N ALA A 20 -24.30 -30.92 19.97
CA ALA A 20 -25.23 -29.81 19.74
C ALA A 20 -25.29 -28.87 20.93
N GLU A 21 -25.26 -29.41 22.15
CA GLU A 21 -25.21 -28.62 23.39
C GLU A 21 -23.90 -27.81 23.48
N ILE A 22 -22.75 -28.42 23.20
CA ILE A 22 -21.45 -27.72 23.17
C ILE A 22 -21.47 -26.56 22.18
N ARG A 23 -22.02 -26.78 20.97
CA ARG A 23 -22.17 -25.71 19.96
C ARG A 23 -23.07 -24.59 20.46
N GLN A 24 -24.17 -24.90 21.12
CA GLN A 24 -25.09 -23.91 21.66
C GLN A 24 -24.47 -23.10 22.81
N THR A 25 -23.74 -23.77 23.71
CA THR A 25 -23.02 -23.10 24.82
C THR A 25 -21.93 -22.19 24.28
N ALA A 26 -21.15 -22.63 23.29
CA ALA A 26 -20.14 -21.79 22.65
C ALA A 26 -20.78 -20.56 21.96
N CYS A 27 -21.88 -20.75 21.21
CA CYS A 27 -22.61 -19.65 20.59
C CYS A 27 -23.16 -18.65 21.63
N ASN A 28 -23.70 -19.14 22.75
CA ASN A 28 -24.23 -18.26 23.79
C ASN A 28 -23.11 -17.50 24.53
N ALA A 29 -21.97 -18.14 24.81
CA ALA A 29 -20.81 -17.48 25.39
C ALA A 29 -20.31 -16.32 24.50
N VAL A 30 -20.22 -16.54 23.18
CA VAL A 30 -19.84 -15.52 22.21
C VAL A 30 -20.88 -14.39 22.11
N ARG A 31 -22.18 -14.72 22.14
CA ARG A 31 -23.25 -13.71 22.15
C ARG A 31 -23.22 -12.85 23.41
N HIS A 32 -23.05 -13.45 24.58
CA HIS A 32 -22.96 -12.69 25.82
C HIS A 32 -21.71 -11.81 25.86
N SER A 33 -20.55 -12.31 25.38
CA SER A 33 -19.35 -11.47 25.29
C SER A 33 -19.53 -10.30 24.32
N ALA A 34 -20.20 -10.51 23.18
CA ALA A 34 -20.44 -9.47 22.19
C ALA A 34 -21.43 -8.37 22.65
N VAL A 35 -22.36 -8.70 23.54
CA VAL A 35 -23.33 -7.74 24.11
C VAL A 35 -22.69 -6.87 25.21
N THR A 36 -21.69 -7.39 25.92
CA THR A 36 -20.97 -6.63 26.97
C THR A 36 -19.77 -5.82 26.45
N GLN A 37 -19.37 -5.99 25.20
CA GLN A 37 -18.36 -5.12 24.61
C GLN A 37 -19.04 -3.81 24.21
N GLU A 38 -18.73 -2.73 24.93
CA GLU A 38 -19.09 -1.40 24.45
C GLU A 38 -18.53 -1.24 23.05
N LYS A 39 -19.40 -0.93 22.09
CA LYS A 39 -18.99 -0.64 20.72
C LYS A 39 -17.91 0.44 20.82
N PRO A 40 -16.69 0.22 20.31
CA PRO A 40 -15.62 1.21 20.39
C PRO A 40 -16.16 2.53 19.85
N LYS A 41 -15.86 3.61 20.58
CA LYS A 41 -16.28 4.96 20.17
C LYS A 41 -15.79 5.16 18.74
N LEU A 42 -16.72 5.48 17.86
CA LEU A 42 -16.38 5.87 16.50
C LEU A 42 -15.67 7.22 16.63
N ILE A 43 -14.36 7.21 16.44
CA ILE A 43 -13.53 8.41 16.39
C ILE A 43 -13.33 8.69 14.91
N ASP A 44 -13.67 9.91 14.50
CA ASP A 44 -13.38 10.35 13.14
C ASP A 44 -11.85 10.45 12.98
N PRO A 45 -11.30 9.97 11.85
CA PRO A 45 -9.88 10.11 11.60
C PRO A 45 -9.49 11.59 11.60
N LEU A 46 -8.28 11.88 12.07
CA LEU A 46 -7.74 13.24 12.06
C LEU A 46 -7.66 13.75 10.61
N ASP A 47 -8.16 14.95 10.38
CA ASP A 47 -7.99 15.65 9.11
C ASP A 47 -6.60 16.29 9.08
N TYR A 48 -5.62 15.52 8.61
CA TYR A 48 -4.23 15.96 8.55
C TYR A 48 -4.05 17.22 7.71
N GLU A 49 -4.82 17.38 6.62
CA GLU A 49 -4.73 18.55 5.74
C GLU A 49 -5.18 19.82 6.47
N ALA A 50 -6.31 19.74 7.21
CA ALA A 50 -6.81 20.84 8.01
C ALA A 50 -5.83 21.23 9.14
N VAL A 51 -5.31 20.24 9.87
CA VAL A 51 -4.37 20.48 10.98
C VAL A 51 -3.05 21.08 10.48
N ILE A 52 -2.49 20.54 9.39
CA ILE A 52 -1.27 21.09 8.77
C ILE A 52 -1.51 22.52 8.28
N SER A 53 -2.70 22.80 7.71
CA SER A 53 -3.04 24.16 7.26
C SER A 53 -3.13 25.17 8.39
N GLU A 54 -3.72 24.78 9.54
CA GLU A 54 -3.82 25.63 10.73
C GLU A 54 -2.45 25.92 11.34
N LEU A 55 -1.57 24.92 11.39
CA LEU A 55 -0.23 25.00 11.97
C LEU A 55 0.86 25.43 10.98
N LEU A 56 0.50 25.76 9.75
CA LEU A 56 1.46 25.94 8.65
C LEU A 56 2.54 26.98 8.97
N ASP A 57 2.16 28.09 9.62
CA ASP A 57 3.11 29.16 9.94
C ASP A 57 4.06 28.78 11.08
N GLU A 58 3.62 27.98 12.05
CA GLU A 58 4.48 27.43 13.09
C GLU A 58 5.43 26.37 12.51
N LEU A 59 4.93 25.53 11.61
CA LEU A 59 5.69 24.47 10.94
C LEU A 59 6.80 25.02 10.04
N LYS A 60 6.66 26.22 9.47
CA LYS A 60 7.73 26.83 8.67
C LYS A 60 9.01 27.07 9.47
N GLU A 61 8.89 27.36 10.76
CA GLU A 61 10.01 27.62 11.67
C GLU A 61 10.50 26.33 12.38
N ASP A 62 9.84 25.20 12.17
CA ASP A 62 10.18 23.92 12.81
C ASP A 62 11.49 23.34 12.23
N PRO A 63 12.45 22.90 13.07
CA PRO A 63 13.70 22.29 12.61
C PRO A 63 13.53 21.00 11.79
N LEU A 64 12.42 20.31 11.97
CA LEU A 64 12.03 19.06 11.31
C LEU A 64 10.90 19.25 10.30
N ARG A 65 10.63 20.48 9.87
CA ARG A 65 9.57 20.80 8.89
C ARG A 65 9.62 19.94 7.64
N ASP A 66 10.81 19.55 7.17
CA ASP A 66 10.99 18.73 5.97
C ASP A 66 10.47 17.28 6.13
N LEU A 67 10.24 16.82 7.37
CA LEU A 67 9.58 15.54 7.65
C LEU A 67 8.05 15.66 7.70
N LEU A 68 7.54 16.87 7.92
CA LEU A 68 6.12 17.15 8.15
C LEU A 68 5.44 17.73 6.90
N LEU A 69 6.17 18.52 6.13
CA LEU A 69 5.67 19.23 4.95
C LEU A 69 6.18 18.56 3.68
N PHE A 70 5.32 18.55 2.66
CA PHE A 70 5.75 18.16 1.33
C PHE A 70 6.75 19.19 0.77
N PRO A 71 7.76 18.76 0.02
CA PRO A 71 8.71 19.67 -0.60
C PRO A 71 8.03 20.64 -1.57
N ASP A 72 8.48 21.88 -1.60
CA ASP A 72 8.09 22.82 -2.65
C ASP A 72 8.58 22.30 -4.02
N ASN A 73 7.70 22.37 -5.02
CA ASN A 73 7.96 21.91 -6.39
C ASN A 73 8.33 20.41 -6.49
N ASP A 74 7.64 19.54 -5.74
CA ASP A 74 7.89 18.09 -5.78
C ASP A 74 7.35 17.38 -7.03
N PHE A 75 6.68 18.12 -7.91
CA PHE A 75 6.25 17.61 -9.20
C PHE A 75 6.32 18.69 -10.27
N THR A 76 6.40 18.24 -11.51
CA THR A 76 6.23 19.08 -12.69
C THR A 76 4.97 18.63 -13.44
N VAL A 77 4.31 19.59 -14.08
CA VAL A 77 3.16 19.31 -14.95
C VAL A 77 3.56 19.62 -16.38
N SER A 78 3.25 18.69 -17.27
CA SER A 78 3.42 18.87 -18.71
C SER A 78 2.16 18.46 -19.44
N THR A 79 1.95 19.04 -20.62
CA THR A 79 0.88 18.64 -21.52
C THR A 79 1.50 17.90 -22.69
N VAL A 80 1.05 16.67 -22.94
CA VAL A 80 1.55 15.82 -24.01
C VAL A 80 0.43 15.47 -24.99
N PRO A 81 0.72 15.39 -26.29
CA PRO A 81 -0.26 14.95 -27.27
C PRO A 81 -0.82 13.57 -26.91
N GLN A 82 -2.13 13.40 -27.05
CA GLN A 82 -2.74 12.10 -26.86
C GLN A 82 -2.29 11.16 -27.97
N GLU A 83 -1.73 10.00 -27.60
CA GLU A 83 -1.38 8.97 -28.57
C GLU A 83 -2.66 8.37 -29.16
N ARG A 84 -2.76 8.39 -30.49
CA ARG A 84 -3.91 7.87 -31.22
C ARG A 84 -3.43 6.90 -32.30
N ARG A 85 -4.14 5.78 -32.45
CA ARG A 85 -3.88 4.80 -33.51
C ARG A 85 -4.21 5.33 -34.91
N THR A 86 -5.11 6.32 -34.98
CA THR A 86 -5.60 6.93 -36.23
C THR A 86 -4.94 8.28 -36.48
N LEU A 87 -4.76 8.63 -37.76
CA LEU A 87 -4.19 9.94 -38.16
C LEU A 87 -5.08 11.14 -37.80
N LYS A 88 -6.39 10.90 -37.58
CA LYS A 88 -7.38 11.91 -37.22
C LYS A 88 -8.16 11.48 -35.99
N SER A 89 -8.77 12.43 -35.30
CA SER A 89 -9.65 12.12 -34.16
C SER A 89 -10.82 11.25 -34.59
N THR A 90 -11.21 10.30 -33.74
CA THR A 90 -12.45 9.52 -33.89
C THR A 90 -13.68 10.31 -33.44
N VAL A 91 -13.49 11.42 -32.72
CA VAL A 91 -14.57 12.30 -32.30
C VAL A 91 -14.96 13.20 -33.49
N PRO A 92 -16.25 13.23 -33.88
CA PRO A 92 -16.72 14.10 -34.94
C PRO A 92 -16.44 15.58 -34.66
N GLU A 93 -16.15 16.33 -35.72
CA GLU A 93 -15.97 17.78 -35.62
C GLU A 93 -17.28 18.45 -35.19
N GLY A 94 -17.21 19.30 -34.16
CA GLY A 94 -18.40 19.95 -33.60
C GLY A 94 -19.27 19.09 -32.68
N ALA A 95 -18.84 17.86 -32.33
CA ALA A 95 -19.58 16.99 -31.41
C ALA A 95 -19.90 17.67 -30.05
N GLU A 96 -19.02 18.57 -29.58
CA GLU A 96 -19.23 19.30 -28.34
C GLU A 96 -20.44 20.25 -28.37
N LEU A 97 -20.74 20.83 -29.54
CA LEU A 97 -21.82 21.79 -29.72
C LEU A 97 -23.15 21.12 -30.08
N GLN A 98 -23.08 19.96 -30.74
CA GLN A 98 -24.24 19.23 -31.23
C GLN A 98 -24.89 18.34 -30.18
N THR A 99 -24.23 18.12 -29.04
CA THR A 99 -24.72 17.17 -28.04
C THR A 99 -25.37 17.87 -26.85
N GLU A 100 -26.65 17.57 -26.61
CA GLU A 100 -27.40 18.06 -25.44
C GLU A 100 -27.00 17.34 -24.14
N CYS A 101 -26.49 16.11 -24.25
CA CYS A 101 -26.04 15.33 -23.10
C CYS A 101 -24.68 15.82 -22.58
N LEU A 102 -24.66 16.33 -21.34
CA LEU A 102 -23.45 16.83 -20.68
C LEU A 102 -22.33 15.79 -20.60
N LEU A 103 -22.67 14.52 -20.36
CA LEU A 103 -21.69 13.44 -20.27
C LEU A 103 -20.98 13.22 -21.62
N VAL A 104 -21.75 13.21 -22.72
CA VAL A 104 -21.19 13.01 -24.06
C VAL A 104 -20.38 14.22 -24.50
N ARG A 105 -20.80 15.44 -24.11
CA ARG A 105 -20.02 16.65 -24.34
C ARG A 105 -18.67 16.60 -23.62
N GLN A 106 -18.66 16.20 -22.35
CA GLN A 106 -17.42 16.07 -21.58
C GLN A 106 -16.52 14.96 -22.12
N ALA A 107 -17.09 13.83 -22.53
CA ALA A 107 -16.34 12.75 -23.18
C ALA A 107 -15.72 13.20 -24.50
N SER A 108 -16.48 13.91 -25.34
CA SER A 108 -15.99 14.45 -26.62
C SER A 108 -14.81 15.38 -26.41
N LYS A 109 -14.89 16.27 -25.41
CA LYS A 109 -13.80 17.15 -25.01
C LYS A 109 -12.57 16.36 -24.54
N TYR A 110 -12.77 15.37 -23.66
CA TYR A 110 -11.70 14.54 -23.11
C TYR A 110 -10.94 13.76 -24.20
N TYR A 111 -11.65 13.15 -25.15
CA TYR A 111 -11.02 12.40 -26.24
C TYR A 111 -10.34 13.29 -27.29
N ASN A 112 -10.64 14.59 -27.29
CA ASN A 112 -9.98 15.55 -28.18
C ASN A 112 -8.85 16.33 -27.51
N SER A 113 -8.84 16.43 -26.17
CA SER A 113 -7.82 17.15 -25.42
C SER A 113 -6.48 16.41 -25.37
N GLU A 114 -5.41 17.17 -25.19
CA GLU A 114 -4.10 16.66 -24.82
C GLU A 114 -4.13 16.07 -23.40
N LEU A 115 -3.14 15.23 -23.09
CA LEU A 115 -3.00 14.61 -21.77
C LEU A 115 -2.19 15.53 -20.86
N ASN A 116 -2.67 15.76 -19.65
CA ASN A 116 -1.89 16.42 -18.60
C ASN A 116 -1.16 15.35 -17.80
N VAL A 117 0.17 15.38 -17.83
CA VAL A 117 1.04 14.42 -17.15
C VAL A 117 1.69 15.12 -15.97
N VAL A 118 1.57 14.50 -14.80
CA VAL A 118 2.26 14.90 -13.57
C VAL A 118 3.47 14.01 -13.40
N GLN A 119 4.65 14.60 -13.28
CA GLN A 119 5.90 13.88 -13.07
C GLN A 119 6.50 14.29 -11.73
N PHE A 120 6.64 13.33 -10.82
CA PHE A 120 7.20 13.57 -9.50
C PHE A 120 8.72 13.64 -9.56
N LYS A 121 9.29 14.59 -8.82
CA LYS A 121 10.74 14.82 -8.80
C LYS A 121 11.50 13.64 -8.18
N TYR A 122 10.90 12.98 -7.21
CA TYR A 122 11.48 11.83 -6.50
C TYR A 122 10.79 10.50 -6.89
N ASP A 123 10.28 10.38 -8.12
CA ASP A 123 9.61 9.16 -8.61
C ASP A 123 10.51 7.90 -8.50
N ASP A 124 11.83 8.07 -8.65
CA ASP A 124 12.83 7.00 -8.45
C ASP A 124 12.79 6.39 -7.03
N TYR A 125 12.22 7.08 -6.05
CA TYR A 125 12.09 6.64 -4.66
C TYR A 125 10.71 6.05 -4.33
N ALA A 126 9.76 6.08 -5.27
CA ALA A 126 8.39 5.58 -5.06
C ALA A 126 8.28 4.04 -5.12
N GLY A 127 9.37 3.35 -5.51
CA GLY A 127 9.40 1.91 -5.73
C GLY A 127 9.85 1.07 -4.54
N ASP A 128 10.15 -0.21 -4.82
CA ASP A 128 10.73 -1.15 -3.85
C ASP A 128 12.03 -0.59 -3.28
N TYR A 129 12.19 -0.64 -1.95
CA TYR A 129 13.38 -0.17 -1.24
C TYR A 129 14.70 -0.76 -1.79
N ARG A 130 14.65 -1.94 -2.40
CA ARG A 130 15.81 -2.61 -3.03
C ARG A 130 16.27 -1.92 -4.31
N LEU A 131 15.37 -1.24 -5.00
CA LEU A 131 15.58 -0.55 -6.26
C LEU A 131 15.92 0.93 -6.08
N LEU A 132 15.89 1.43 -4.84
CA LEU A 132 16.23 2.82 -4.54
C LEU A 132 17.62 3.16 -5.10
N PRO A 133 17.81 4.40 -5.62
CA PRO A 133 19.11 4.89 -6.06
C PRO A 133 20.13 4.79 -4.92
N ARG A 134 20.89 3.70 -4.88
CA ARG A 134 22.02 3.57 -3.96
C ARG A 134 23.09 4.48 -4.52
N LYS A 135 23.36 5.62 -3.86
CA LYS A 135 24.65 6.30 -4.02
C LYS A 135 25.70 5.24 -3.72
N MET A 136 26.31 4.68 -4.76
CA MET A 136 27.37 3.70 -4.58
C MET A 136 28.51 4.46 -3.93
N TYR A 137 28.57 4.41 -2.60
CA TYR A 137 29.76 4.74 -1.88
C TYR A 137 30.78 3.69 -2.32
N LYS A 138 31.56 4.02 -3.35
CA LYS A 138 32.75 3.25 -3.67
C LYS A 138 33.69 3.51 -2.51
N ALA A 139 33.65 2.64 -1.51
CA ALA A 139 34.68 2.63 -0.48
C ALA A 139 36.01 2.62 -1.21
N GLU A 140 36.85 3.62 -0.94
CA GLU A 140 38.21 3.63 -1.46
C GLU A 140 38.85 2.28 -1.08
N LYS A 141 39.46 1.61 -2.07
CA LYS A 141 40.12 0.34 -1.81
C LYS A 141 41.20 0.61 -0.77
N LEU A 142 41.12 -0.10 0.36
CA LEU A 142 42.13 0.01 1.41
C LEU A 142 43.52 -0.26 0.80
N PRO A 143 44.57 0.48 1.24
CA PRO A 143 45.92 0.28 0.72
C PRO A 143 46.37 -1.16 0.91
N SER A 144 46.81 -1.79 -0.18
CA SER A 144 47.40 -3.13 -0.14
C SER A 144 48.69 -3.08 0.68
N HIS A 145 48.77 -3.86 1.76
CA HIS A 145 49.99 -4.04 2.52
C HIS A 145 50.60 -5.41 2.18
N SER A 146 51.88 -5.40 1.84
CA SER A 146 52.72 -6.59 1.70
C SER A 146 53.84 -6.50 2.72
N PHE A 147 54.08 -7.58 3.45
CA PHE A 147 55.20 -7.72 4.38
C PHE A 147 56.16 -8.77 3.82
N GLU A 148 57.46 -8.47 3.83
CA GLU A 148 58.49 -9.49 3.62
C GLU A 148 58.52 -10.41 4.85
N ILE A 149 58.53 -11.71 4.59
CA ILE A 149 58.74 -12.73 5.62
C ILE A 149 60.21 -13.09 5.53
N ASP A 150 60.99 -12.67 6.52
CA ASP A 150 62.37 -13.13 6.65
C ASP A 150 62.34 -14.61 7.02
N TYR A 151 62.82 -15.46 6.11
CA TYR A 151 63.13 -16.84 6.42
C TYR A 151 64.47 -16.83 7.15
N GLU A 152 64.44 -17.05 8.46
CA GLU A 152 65.65 -17.39 9.21
C GLU A 152 66.19 -18.71 8.63
N ASP A 153 67.34 -18.63 7.96
CA ASP A 153 68.09 -19.80 7.52
C ASP A 153 68.49 -20.59 8.78
N VAL A 154 67.70 -21.61 9.10
CA VAL A 154 68.06 -22.62 10.09
C VAL A 154 69.14 -23.48 9.45
N ASP A 155 70.36 -22.95 9.40
CA ASP A 155 71.58 -23.72 9.13
C ASP A 155 71.75 -24.71 10.29
N LYS A 156 71.13 -25.88 10.10
CA LYS A 156 71.49 -27.11 10.78
C LYS A 156 72.86 -27.55 10.26
N ASP A 157 73.91 -27.15 10.95
CA ASP A 157 75.16 -27.90 10.94
C ASP A 157 75.27 -28.68 12.26
N GLU A 158 74.82 -29.93 12.21
CA GLU A 158 75.22 -30.99 13.14
C GLU A 158 76.69 -31.36 12.83
N VAL A 159 77.62 -31.10 13.75
CA VAL A 159 78.86 -31.88 13.94
C VAL A 159 79.19 -31.98 15.42
#